data_AF-A0A3M6H120-F1
#
_entry.id   AF-A0A3M6H120-F1
#
_cell.length_a   1.000
_cell.length_b   1.000
_cell.length_c   1.000
_cell.angle_alpha   90.00
_cell.angle_beta   90.00
_cell.angle_gamma   90.00
#
_symmetry.space_group_name_H-M   'P 1'
#
loop_
_entity.id
_entity.type
_entity.pdbx_description
1 polymer ?
#
loop_
_entity_poly.entity_id
_entity_poly.type
_entity_poly.pdbx_seq_one_letter_code
_entity_poly.pdbx_strand_id
1 'polypeptide(L)'
;MRTMTSIFQRYADHEPSELRIQMPQRALATTVSHYPIDVLVGHWEKYLVDPSSAHDRFPWAARFVMGMPVPTWARDVQWNIGQQARFITAVWAGLDLGSYLTNDWCEPAITGKAFAENSEILIDGQQRLHSLEEYFLNQLAVPDAQGQPRVWSELGNGERKRFLSTIFTHARVSSGDGVALRKTYDLCALGVVPRSFDQRAVR
;
A
#
# COMPACT_ATOMS: atom_id res chain seq x y z
N MET A 1 -0.54 32.41 37.89
CA MET A 1 -0.58 31.47 36.74
C MET A 1 -0.60 30.06 37.29
N ARG A 2 -1.70 29.30 37.12
CA ARG A 2 -1.75 27.87 37.50
C ARG A 2 -1.25 27.05 36.31
N THR A 3 -0.13 26.37 36.49
CA THR A 3 0.37 25.35 35.57
C THR A 3 -0.59 24.17 35.65
N MET A 4 -1.48 24.00 34.66
CA MET A 4 -2.24 22.76 34.52
C MET A 4 -1.28 21.69 34.01
N THR A 5 -0.78 20.85 34.91
CA THR A 5 -0.12 19.60 34.56
C THR A 5 -1.17 18.70 33.94
N SER A 6 -1.16 18.58 32.61
CA SER A 6 -1.93 17.54 31.92
C SER A 6 -1.33 16.20 32.30
N ILE A 7 -2.05 15.42 33.12
CA ILE A 7 -1.69 14.05 33.45
C ILE A 7 -2.32 13.16 32.38
N PHE A 8 -1.51 12.32 31.73
CA PHE A 8 -2.04 11.31 30.81
C PHE A 8 -2.96 10.35 31.58
N GLN A 9 -4.23 10.31 31.18
CA GLN A 9 -5.24 9.46 31.79
C GLN A 9 -5.51 8.26 30.87
N ARG A 10 -5.07 7.07 31.30
CA ARG A 10 -5.29 5.83 30.53
C ARG A 10 -6.75 5.37 30.58
N TYR A 11 -7.37 5.45 31.76
CA TYR A 11 -8.78 5.13 32.01
C TYR A 11 -9.34 6.11 33.05
N ALA A 12 -10.65 6.35 33.04
CA ALA A 12 -11.35 7.10 34.08
C ALA A 12 -12.17 6.13 34.92
N ASP A 13 -11.99 6.15 36.25
CA ASP A 13 -12.77 5.30 37.18
C ASP A 13 -14.26 5.68 37.22
N HIS A 14 -14.60 6.87 36.73
CA HIS A 14 -15.97 7.38 36.62
C HIS A 14 -16.22 7.86 35.19
N GLU A 15 -16.91 7.06 34.38
CA GLU A 15 -17.46 7.49 33.09
C GLU A 15 -18.82 8.18 33.33
N PRO A 16 -18.96 9.50 33.11
CA PRO A 16 -20.27 10.11 33.06
C PRO A 16 -21.05 9.50 31.88
N SER A 17 -22.13 8.79 32.21
CA SER A 17 -22.90 7.92 31.29
C SER A 17 -23.54 8.62 30.08
N GLU A 18 -23.49 9.95 29.99
CA GLU A 18 -24.37 10.71 29.07
C GLU A 18 -23.68 11.21 27.79
N LEU A 19 -22.37 11.03 27.62
CA LEU A 19 -21.66 11.48 26.41
C LEU A 19 -20.67 10.41 25.92
N ARG A 20 -21.18 9.36 25.28
CA ARG A 20 -20.33 8.41 24.55
C ARG A 20 -19.89 9.03 23.22
N ILE A 21 -18.61 9.33 23.11
CA ILE A 21 -18.01 9.73 21.84
C ILE A 21 -18.02 8.51 20.91
N GLN A 22 -18.64 8.64 19.73
CA GLN A 22 -18.59 7.62 18.69
C GLN A 22 -17.28 7.75 17.92
N MET A 23 -16.35 6.85 18.20
CA MET A 23 -15.09 6.78 17.45
C MET A 23 -15.31 6.05 16.11
N PRO A 24 -14.67 6.50 15.02
CA PRO A 24 -14.70 5.76 13.75
C PRO A 24 -14.24 4.31 13.95
N GLN A 25 -15.00 3.38 13.38
CA GLN A 25 -14.67 1.96 13.39
C GLN A 25 -14.14 1.52 12.03
N ARG A 26 -13.36 0.43 12.03
CA ARG A 26 -12.96 -0.23 10.78
C ARG A 26 -14.21 -0.65 10.01
N ALA A 27 -14.24 -0.34 8.72
CA ALA A 27 -15.33 -0.77 7.85
C ALA A 27 -15.24 -2.26 7.50
N LEU A 28 -14.01 -2.78 7.38
CA LEU A 28 -13.73 -4.17 7.00
C LEU A 28 -12.77 -4.80 8.00
N ALA A 29 -12.93 -6.12 8.22
CA ALA A 29 -11.98 -6.89 9.00
C ALA A 29 -10.68 -7.07 8.20
N THR A 30 -9.54 -6.91 8.87
CA THR A 30 -8.22 -6.97 8.24
C THR A 30 -7.41 -8.15 8.78
N THR A 31 -6.85 -8.93 7.88
CA THR A 31 -5.85 -9.98 8.19
C THR A 31 -4.47 -9.48 7.79
N VAL A 32 -3.45 -9.80 8.57
CA VAL A 32 -2.07 -9.35 8.35
C VAL A 32 -1.15 -10.56 8.19
N SER A 33 -0.22 -10.49 7.25
CA SER A 33 0.85 -11.46 7.07
C SER A 33 2.17 -10.74 6.77
N HIS A 34 3.27 -11.39 7.08
CA HIS A 34 4.61 -10.84 6.89
C HIS A 34 5.31 -11.64 5.79
N TYR A 35 5.64 -10.99 4.68
CA TYR A 35 6.35 -11.62 3.58
C TYR A 35 7.62 -10.84 3.24
N PRO A 36 8.69 -11.52 2.82
CA PRO A 36 9.82 -10.85 2.21
C PRO A 36 9.40 -10.22 0.88
N ILE A 37 10.08 -9.14 0.48
CA ILE A 37 9.90 -8.49 -0.83
C ILE A 37 10.06 -9.48 -1.99
N ASP A 38 10.86 -10.52 -1.82
CA ASP A 38 11.02 -11.62 -2.77
C ASP A 38 9.68 -12.21 -3.27
N VAL A 39 8.70 -12.40 -2.36
CA VAL A 39 7.38 -12.93 -2.73
C VAL A 39 6.61 -11.96 -3.64
N LEU A 40 6.70 -10.66 -3.36
CA LEU A 40 6.13 -9.60 -4.20
C LEU A 40 6.78 -9.59 -5.58
N VAL A 41 8.11 -9.69 -5.64
CA VAL A 41 8.87 -9.72 -6.90
C VAL A 41 8.49 -10.94 -7.72
N GLY A 42 8.38 -12.12 -7.13
CA GLY A 42 7.95 -13.33 -7.85
C GLY A 42 6.53 -13.24 -8.44
N HIS A 43 5.63 -12.45 -7.83
CA HIS A 43 4.32 -12.16 -8.43
C HIS A 43 4.42 -11.16 -9.58
N TRP A 44 5.23 -10.13 -9.42
CA TRP A 44 5.46 -9.12 -10.45
C TRP A 44 6.18 -9.70 -11.69
N GLU A 45 7.15 -10.60 -11.51
CA GLU A 45 7.79 -11.35 -12.60
C GLU A 45 6.76 -12.09 -13.46
N LYS A 46 5.77 -12.75 -12.84
CA LYS A 46 4.69 -13.41 -13.59
C LYS A 46 3.86 -12.42 -14.39
N TYR A 47 3.58 -11.25 -13.83
CA TYR A 47 2.90 -10.17 -14.55
C TYR A 47 3.72 -9.67 -15.73
N LEU A 48 5.04 -9.50 -15.57
CA LEU A 48 5.93 -9.02 -16.65
C LEU A 48 6.04 -10.00 -17.83
N VAL A 49 5.85 -11.31 -17.60
CA VAL A 49 5.87 -12.32 -18.66
C VAL A 49 4.64 -12.23 -19.57
N ASP A 50 3.45 -12.01 -19.00
CA ASP A 50 2.21 -11.87 -19.76
C ASP A 50 1.30 -10.78 -19.15
N PRO A 51 1.61 -9.49 -19.42
CA PRO A 51 0.78 -8.40 -18.92
C PRO A 51 -0.64 -8.43 -19.53
N SER A 52 -0.80 -8.93 -20.75
CA SER A 52 -2.09 -8.99 -21.45
C SER A 52 -3.08 -9.88 -20.69
N SER A 53 -2.64 -11.02 -20.16
CA SER A 53 -3.50 -11.86 -19.32
C SER A 53 -4.01 -11.12 -18.08
N ALA A 54 -3.22 -10.24 -17.47
CA ALA A 54 -3.69 -9.44 -16.35
C ALA A 54 -4.73 -8.39 -16.78
N HIS A 55 -4.53 -7.74 -17.93
CA HIS A 55 -5.51 -6.80 -18.49
C HIS A 55 -6.83 -7.50 -18.87
N ASP A 56 -6.77 -8.73 -19.38
CA ASP A 56 -7.96 -9.53 -19.68
C ASP A 56 -8.71 -9.95 -18.39
N ARG A 57 -7.98 -10.25 -17.31
CA ARG A 57 -8.55 -10.61 -16.00
C ARG A 57 -9.13 -9.39 -15.27
N PHE A 58 -8.52 -8.22 -15.43
CA PHE A 58 -8.88 -6.98 -14.72
C PHE A 58 -9.07 -5.80 -15.70
N PRO A 59 -10.03 -5.87 -16.64
CA PRO A 59 -10.20 -4.86 -17.69
C PRO A 59 -10.67 -3.49 -17.17
N TRP A 60 -11.17 -3.45 -15.94
CA TRP A 60 -11.62 -2.24 -15.24
C TRP A 60 -10.49 -1.54 -14.46
N ALA A 61 -9.32 -2.17 -14.33
CA ALA A 61 -8.19 -1.57 -13.61
C ALA A 61 -7.67 -0.34 -14.39
N ALA A 62 -7.44 0.76 -13.68
CA ALA A 62 -6.88 1.96 -14.30
C ALA A 62 -5.40 1.79 -14.70
N ARG A 63 -4.68 0.98 -13.92
CA ARG A 63 -3.27 0.61 -14.11
C ARG A 63 -2.94 -0.58 -13.20
N PHE A 64 -1.70 -1.02 -13.27
CA PHE A 64 -1.12 -2.01 -12.37
C PHE A 64 0.09 -1.44 -11.63
N VAL A 65 0.28 -1.86 -10.38
CA VAL A 65 1.48 -1.55 -9.58
C VAL A 65 1.95 -2.84 -8.92
N MET A 66 3.19 -3.25 -9.17
CA MET A 66 3.76 -4.55 -8.86
C MET A 66 2.87 -5.71 -9.36
N GLY A 67 2.20 -5.51 -10.51
CA GLY A 67 1.25 -6.45 -11.09
C GLY A 67 -0.12 -6.51 -10.41
N MET A 68 -0.36 -5.67 -9.39
CA MET A 68 -1.66 -5.59 -8.70
C MET A 68 -2.57 -4.57 -9.37
N PRO A 69 -3.87 -4.88 -9.61
CA PRO A 69 -4.79 -3.95 -10.24
C PRO A 69 -5.08 -2.76 -9.31
N VAL A 70 -5.01 -1.56 -9.86
CA VAL A 70 -5.37 -0.32 -9.17
C VAL A 70 -6.72 0.18 -9.69
N PRO A 71 -7.69 0.45 -8.81
CA PRO A 71 -9.02 0.85 -9.24
C PRO A 71 -9.03 2.30 -9.76
N THR A 72 -9.98 2.62 -10.64
CA THR A 72 -10.15 3.95 -11.28
C THR A 72 -10.39 5.10 -10.32
N TRP A 73 -10.85 4.80 -9.11
CA TRP A 73 -11.10 5.78 -8.06
C TRP A 73 -9.89 6.02 -7.14
N ALA A 74 -8.83 5.22 -7.27
CA ALA A 74 -7.59 5.47 -6.55
C ALA A 74 -6.82 6.64 -7.18
N ARG A 75 -6.16 7.43 -6.35
CA ARG A 75 -5.32 8.55 -6.79
C ARG A 75 -4.08 8.04 -7.51
N ASP A 76 -3.51 8.88 -8.37
CA ASP A 76 -2.21 8.63 -8.98
C ASP A 76 -1.07 8.65 -7.96
N VAL A 77 0.12 8.24 -8.40
CA VAL A 77 1.36 8.34 -7.62
C VAL A 77 1.61 9.82 -7.27
N GLN A 78 1.87 10.09 -5.99
CA GLN A 78 2.06 11.44 -5.44
C GLN A 78 3.44 11.62 -4.81
N TRP A 79 4.16 10.53 -4.51
CA TRP A 79 5.51 10.63 -3.96
C TRP A 79 6.47 11.19 -4.99
N ASN A 80 7.16 12.27 -4.61
CA ASN A 80 8.28 12.78 -5.39
C ASN A 80 9.49 11.83 -5.29
N ILE A 81 10.47 12.02 -6.17
CA ILE A 81 11.68 11.19 -6.25
C ILE A 81 12.38 11.08 -4.88
N GLY A 82 12.44 12.17 -4.10
CA GLY A 82 13.06 12.14 -2.77
C GLY A 82 12.31 11.27 -1.76
N GLN A 83 10.97 11.22 -1.81
CA GLN A 83 10.17 10.31 -0.98
C GLN A 83 10.37 8.85 -1.39
N GLN A 84 10.36 8.57 -2.70
CA GLN A 84 10.62 7.23 -3.23
C GLN A 84 12.02 6.74 -2.85
N ALA A 85 13.05 7.57 -3.04
CA ALA A 85 14.43 7.24 -2.68
C ALA A 85 14.58 6.94 -1.18
N ARG A 86 13.96 7.74 -0.30
CA ARG A 86 13.98 7.47 1.16
C ARG A 86 13.34 6.14 1.52
N PHE A 87 12.26 5.77 0.83
CA PHE A 87 11.64 4.47 1.02
C PHE A 87 12.59 3.34 0.63
N ILE A 88 13.24 3.43 -0.54
CA ILE A 88 14.24 2.42 -0.94
C ILE A 88 15.43 2.37 0.02
N THR A 89 15.89 3.52 0.53
CA THR A 89 16.91 3.56 1.59
C THR A 89 16.45 2.81 2.84
N ALA A 90 15.18 2.93 3.23
CA ALA A 90 14.62 2.16 4.35
C ALA A 90 14.63 0.65 4.08
N VAL A 91 14.36 0.23 2.84
CA VAL A 91 14.47 -1.18 2.42
C VAL A 91 15.92 -1.67 2.51
N TRP A 92 16.89 -0.89 2.04
CA TRP A 92 18.32 -1.23 2.13
C TRP A 92 18.80 -1.39 3.58
N ALA A 93 18.28 -0.56 4.47
CA ALA A 93 18.58 -0.58 5.89
C ALA A 93 17.81 -1.68 6.65
N GLY A 94 16.90 -2.41 5.99
CA GLY A 94 16.09 -3.46 6.62
C GLY A 94 15.13 -2.93 7.69
N LEU A 95 14.64 -1.70 7.52
CA LEU A 95 13.72 -1.06 8.46
C LEU A 95 12.29 -1.56 8.27
N ASP A 96 11.41 -1.23 9.23
CA ASP A 96 9.97 -1.41 9.08
C ASP A 96 9.44 -0.52 7.94
N LEU A 97 8.78 -1.15 6.97
CA LEU A 97 8.24 -0.53 5.76
C LEU A 97 6.76 -0.13 5.93
N GLY A 98 6.18 -0.45 7.09
CA GLY A 98 4.74 -0.50 7.30
C GLY A 98 4.11 -1.62 6.47
N SER A 99 2.83 -1.45 6.10
CA SER A 99 2.09 -2.42 5.31
C SER A 99 1.59 -1.87 3.98
N TYR A 100 1.37 -2.75 3.01
CA TYR A 100 0.46 -2.51 1.88
C TYR A 100 -0.85 -3.28 2.13
N LEU A 101 -1.95 -2.82 1.53
CA LEU A 101 -3.29 -3.37 1.74
C LEU A 101 -3.93 -3.75 0.41
N THR A 102 -4.43 -4.98 0.30
CA THR A 102 -5.19 -5.45 -0.86
C THR A 102 -6.59 -5.94 -0.49
N ASN A 103 -7.45 -6.08 -1.49
CA ASN A 103 -8.75 -6.76 -1.38
C ASN A 103 -8.66 -8.19 -1.93
N ASP A 104 -8.56 -9.20 -1.09
CA ASP A 104 -8.50 -10.62 -1.49
C ASP A 104 -9.84 -11.17 -2.00
N TRP A 105 -10.88 -10.35 -2.09
CA TRP A 105 -12.13 -10.74 -2.74
C TRP A 105 -11.89 -11.01 -4.22
N CYS A 106 -12.44 -12.12 -4.70
CA CYS A 106 -12.22 -12.61 -6.05
C CYS A 106 -13.51 -13.32 -6.50
N GLU A 107 -14.26 -12.67 -7.39
CA GLU A 107 -15.47 -13.24 -7.97
C GLU A 107 -15.40 -13.12 -9.50
N PRO A 108 -15.70 -14.17 -10.27
CA PRO A 108 -15.76 -14.06 -11.72
C PRO A 108 -16.79 -13.01 -12.14
N ALA A 109 -16.48 -12.25 -13.19
CA ALA A 109 -17.49 -11.44 -13.85
C ALA A 109 -18.55 -12.36 -14.48
N ILE A 110 -19.76 -11.82 -14.71
CA ILE A 110 -20.90 -12.55 -15.29
C ILE A 110 -20.54 -13.18 -16.65
N THR A 111 -19.59 -12.60 -17.38
CA THR A 111 -19.17 -13.06 -18.71
C THR A 111 -17.65 -13.08 -18.86
N GLY A 112 -17.12 -14.19 -19.38
CA GLY A 112 -15.72 -14.31 -19.80
C GLY A 112 -14.76 -14.75 -18.68
N LYS A 113 -13.49 -14.39 -18.84
CA LYS A 113 -12.40 -14.73 -17.90
C LYS A 113 -12.07 -13.60 -16.91
N ALA A 114 -12.77 -12.47 -17.03
CA ALA A 114 -12.56 -11.31 -16.18
C ALA A 114 -13.10 -11.55 -14.77
N PHE A 115 -12.52 -10.88 -13.79
CA PHE A 115 -13.09 -10.78 -12.45
C PHE A 115 -13.98 -9.56 -12.30
N ALA A 116 -14.90 -9.64 -11.36
CA ALA A 116 -15.76 -8.56 -10.93
C ALA A 116 -14.93 -7.35 -10.44
N GLU A 117 -15.48 -6.16 -10.62
CA GLU A 117 -14.83 -4.91 -10.24
C GLU A 117 -14.43 -4.91 -8.77
N ASN A 118 -13.24 -4.39 -8.47
CA ASN A 118 -12.61 -4.38 -7.15
C ASN A 118 -12.09 -5.74 -6.66
N SER A 119 -12.06 -6.78 -7.51
CA SER A 119 -11.33 -8.01 -7.17
C SER A 119 -9.82 -7.78 -7.13
N GLU A 120 -9.15 -8.29 -6.10
CA GLU A 120 -7.69 -8.26 -5.95
C GLU A 120 -7.05 -6.85 -5.94
N ILE A 121 -7.84 -5.78 -5.74
CA ILE A 121 -7.33 -4.41 -5.86
C ILE A 121 -6.31 -4.05 -4.79
N LEU A 122 -5.40 -3.17 -5.16
CA LEU A 122 -4.56 -2.43 -4.23
C LEU A 122 -5.34 -1.29 -3.57
N ILE A 123 -5.46 -1.32 -2.24
CA ILE A 123 -6.13 -0.30 -1.42
C ILE A 123 -5.10 0.66 -0.79
N ASP A 124 -3.98 0.17 -0.26
CA ASP A 124 -2.94 1.04 0.29
C ASP A 124 -1.54 0.50 -0.04
N GLY A 125 -0.54 1.37 0.01
CA GLY A 125 0.85 1.03 -0.28
C GLY A 125 1.29 1.32 -1.70
N GLN A 126 0.42 1.89 -2.54
CA GLN A 126 0.71 2.26 -3.94
C GLN A 126 2.04 3.00 -4.11
N GLN A 127 2.31 4.01 -3.29
CA GLN A 127 3.52 4.82 -3.43
C GLN A 127 4.79 4.00 -3.15
N ARG A 128 4.72 3.09 -2.17
CA ARG A 128 5.81 2.20 -1.76
C ARG A 128 6.07 1.14 -2.81
N LEU A 129 5.00 0.48 -3.28
CA LEU A 129 5.09 -0.54 -4.33
C LEU A 129 5.57 0.06 -5.66
N HIS A 130 5.10 1.25 -6.04
CA HIS A 130 5.58 1.95 -7.22
C HIS A 130 7.07 2.32 -7.11
N SER A 131 7.53 2.76 -5.92
CA SER A 131 8.95 3.02 -5.69
C SER A 131 9.81 1.76 -5.90
N LEU A 132 9.30 0.58 -5.52
CA LEU A 132 9.98 -0.70 -5.80
C LEU A 132 10.07 -0.96 -7.30
N GLU A 133 8.98 -0.78 -8.06
CA GLU A 133 8.98 -0.94 -9.51
C GLU A 133 10.02 -0.04 -10.18
N GLU A 134 9.97 1.26 -9.89
CA GLU A 134 10.91 2.24 -10.44
C GLU A 134 12.37 1.86 -10.13
N TYR A 135 12.62 1.38 -8.91
CA TYR A 135 13.95 0.95 -8.50
C TYR A 135 14.41 -0.31 -9.26
N PHE A 136 13.56 -1.34 -9.33
CA PHE A 136 13.85 -2.59 -10.03
C PHE A 136 14.05 -2.39 -11.55
N LEU A 137 13.33 -1.43 -12.14
CA LEU A 137 13.46 -1.05 -13.55
C LEU A 137 14.63 -0.10 -13.83
N ASN A 138 15.47 0.21 -12.83
CA ASN A 138 16.56 1.18 -12.92
C ASN A 138 16.14 2.62 -13.24
N GLN A 139 14.88 2.98 -12.97
CA GLN A 139 14.33 4.33 -13.19
C GLN A 139 14.50 5.23 -11.95
N LEU A 140 14.74 4.62 -10.78
CA LEU A 140 15.06 5.31 -9.54
C LEU A 140 16.49 5.00 -9.11
N ALA A 141 17.34 6.02 -8.96
CA ALA A 141 18.66 5.90 -8.38
C ALA A 141 18.67 6.36 -6.91
N VAL A 142 19.32 5.59 -6.04
CA VAL A 142 19.30 5.81 -4.58
C VAL A 142 20.73 5.91 -4.07
N PRO A 143 21.07 6.93 -3.27
CA PRO A 143 22.43 7.10 -2.77
C PRO A 143 22.82 5.98 -1.80
N ASP A 144 24.01 5.42 -2.00
CA ASP A 144 24.69 4.54 -1.04
C ASP A 144 25.23 5.30 0.19
N ALA A 145 25.85 4.57 1.10
CA ALA A 145 26.39 5.14 2.34
C ALA A 145 27.47 6.20 2.08
N GLN A 146 28.07 6.23 0.88
CA GLN A 146 29.04 7.21 0.43
C GLN A 146 28.40 8.34 -0.38
N GLY A 147 27.07 8.33 -0.52
CA GLY A 147 26.30 9.32 -1.28
C GLY A 147 26.29 9.08 -2.79
N GLN A 148 26.83 7.95 -3.27
CA GLN A 148 26.86 7.65 -4.69
C GLN A 148 25.53 7.05 -5.14
N PRO A 149 24.89 7.57 -6.20
CA PRO A 149 23.63 7.01 -6.69
C PRO A 149 23.86 5.60 -7.24
N ARG A 150 22.98 4.67 -6.86
CA ARG A 150 22.94 3.30 -7.40
C ARG A 150 21.55 2.93 -7.91
N VAL A 151 21.52 2.13 -8.96
CA VAL A 151 20.31 1.47 -9.46
C VAL A 151 20.35 -0.04 -9.21
N TRP A 152 19.21 -0.73 -9.35
CA TRP A 152 19.09 -2.16 -9.07
C TRP A 152 20.08 -3.06 -9.82
N SER A 153 20.32 -2.77 -11.10
CA SER A 153 21.21 -3.54 -11.98
C SER A 153 22.68 -3.48 -11.54
N GLU A 154 23.08 -2.45 -10.80
CA GLU A 154 24.44 -2.29 -10.27
C GLU A 154 24.68 -3.05 -8.97
N LEU A 155 23.61 -3.47 -8.28
CA LEU A 155 23.74 -4.22 -7.03
C LEU A 155 24.33 -5.61 -7.27
N GLY A 156 25.24 -6.03 -6.39
CA GLY A 156 25.72 -7.41 -6.33
C GLY A 156 24.65 -8.36 -5.78
N ASN A 157 24.89 -9.67 -5.94
CA ASN A 157 23.94 -10.69 -5.51
C ASN A 157 23.72 -10.70 -3.98
N GLY A 158 24.74 -10.34 -3.19
CA GLY A 158 24.61 -10.22 -1.74
C GLY A 158 23.66 -9.10 -1.35
N GLU A 159 23.81 -7.93 -1.96
CA GLU A 159 22.95 -6.76 -1.75
C GLU A 159 21.52 -7.04 -2.20
N ARG A 160 21.34 -7.67 -3.37
CA ARG A 160 20.02 -8.08 -3.87
C ARG A 160 19.34 -9.06 -2.93
N LYS A 161 20.05 -10.10 -2.47
CA LYS A 161 19.49 -11.08 -1.52
C LYS A 161 19.06 -10.41 -0.21
N ARG A 162 19.87 -9.50 0.33
CA ARG A 162 19.51 -8.73 1.52
C ARG A 162 18.27 -7.88 1.27
N PHE A 163 18.22 -7.15 0.16
CA PHE A 163 17.09 -6.33 -0.24
C PHE A 163 15.79 -7.14 -0.31
N LEU A 164 15.81 -8.25 -1.05
CA LEU A 164 14.66 -9.11 -1.27
C LEU A 164 14.19 -9.80 0.02
N SER A 165 15.10 -10.03 0.97
CA SER A 165 14.77 -10.61 2.28
C SER A 165 14.08 -9.64 3.25
N THR A 166 14.08 -8.33 2.97
CA THR A 166 13.40 -7.35 3.82
C THR A 166 11.90 -7.64 3.86
N ILE A 167 11.34 -7.66 5.08
CA ILE A 167 9.92 -7.93 5.29
C ILE A 167 9.09 -6.70 4.90
N PHE A 168 8.07 -6.92 4.06
CA PHE A 168 7.02 -5.95 3.78
C PHE A 168 5.67 -6.54 4.16
N THR A 169 5.05 -5.94 5.18
CA THR A 169 3.80 -6.44 5.76
C THR A 169 2.65 -6.35 4.75
N HIS A 170 1.92 -7.44 4.55
CA HIS A 170 0.74 -7.50 3.70
C HIS A 170 -0.52 -7.56 4.56
N ALA A 171 -1.28 -6.47 4.55
CA ALA A 171 -2.62 -6.43 5.10
C ALA A 171 -3.65 -6.77 4.01
N ARG A 172 -4.75 -7.42 4.39
CA ARG A 172 -5.81 -7.86 3.47
C ARG A 172 -7.17 -7.61 4.07
N VAL A 173 -8.10 -7.15 3.24
CA VAL A 173 -9.54 -7.22 3.48
C VAL A 173 -10.15 -8.15 2.44
N SER A 174 -11.40 -8.56 2.64
CA SER A 174 -12.15 -9.29 1.61
C SER A 174 -13.58 -8.78 1.61
N SER A 175 -13.95 -8.05 0.55
CA SER A 175 -15.30 -7.53 0.36
C SER A 175 -15.59 -7.22 -1.11
N GLY A 176 -16.84 -7.48 -1.54
CA GLY A 176 -17.39 -6.95 -2.80
C GLY A 176 -18.10 -5.60 -2.64
N ASP A 177 -18.21 -5.07 -1.41
CA ASP A 177 -18.85 -3.76 -1.17
C ASP A 177 -17.88 -2.62 -1.54
N GLY A 178 -18.07 -2.08 -2.75
CA GLY A 178 -17.29 -0.96 -3.27
C GLY A 178 -17.30 0.29 -2.37
N VAL A 179 -18.38 0.54 -1.62
CA VAL A 179 -18.44 1.69 -0.69
C VAL A 179 -17.57 1.43 0.53
N ALA A 180 -17.62 0.22 1.10
CA ALA A 180 -16.76 -0.15 2.23
C ALA A 180 -15.26 -0.13 1.84
N LEU A 181 -14.93 -0.57 0.62
CA LEU A 181 -13.56 -0.53 0.09
C LEU A 181 -13.05 0.91 -0.08
N ARG A 182 -13.85 1.80 -0.66
CA ARG A 182 -13.51 3.22 -0.79
C ARG A 182 -13.38 3.92 0.56
N LYS A 183 -14.24 3.59 1.54
CA LYS A 183 -14.10 4.08 2.93
C LYS A 183 -12.78 3.60 3.55
N THR A 184 -12.42 2.35 3.33
CA THR A 184 -11.16 1.76 3.81
C THR A 184 -9.96 2.45 3.16
N TYR A 185 -9.97 2.62 1.84
CA TYR A 185 -8.99 3.43 1.10
C TYR A 185 -8.89 4.85 1.66
N ASP A 186 -10.05 5.44 2.01
CA ASP A 186 -10.08 6.80 2.46
C ASP A 186 -9.40 6.96 3.83
N LEU A 187 -9.58 6.00 4.73
CA LEU A 187 -8.96 5.95 6.06
C LEU A 187 -7.49 5.56 6.04
N CYS A 188 -7.07 4.66 5.14
CA CYS A 188 -5.71 4.13 5.09
C CYS A 188 -4.69 5.08 4.43
N ALA A 189 -5.14 6.06 3.65
CA ALA A 189 -4.26 7.02 2.94
C ALA A 189 -3.58 8.06 3.86
N LEU A 190 -3.07 7.63 5.01
CA LEU A 190 -2.49 8.43 6.09
C LEU A 190 -1.07 8.95 5.75
N GLY A 191 -0.44 8.44 4.69
CA GLY A 191 0.90 8.82 4.25
C GLY A 191 0.95 9.90 3.16
N VAL A 192 -0.18 10.53 2.83
CA VAL A 192 -0.32 11.53 1.76
C VAL A 192 -0.89 12.83 2.32
N VAL A 193 -0.63 13.96 1.65
CA VAL A 193 -1.26 15.26 1.95
C VAL A 193 -2.78 15.06 2.13
N PRO A 194 -3.41 15.62 3.18
CA PRO A 194 -4.84 15.46 3.43
C PRO A 194 -5.68 15.70 2.18
N ARG A 195 -6.67 14.83 1.94
CA ARG A 195 -7.54 14.97 0.77
C ARG A 195 -8.27 16.30 0.78
N SER A 196 -8.27 17.05 -0.33
CA SER A 196 -9.36 18.02 -0.54
C SER A 196 -10.69 17.25 -0.71
N PHE A 197 -11.81 17.90 -0.40
CA PHE A 197 -13.13 17.26 -0.41
C PHE A 197 -13.43 16.55 -1.74
N ASP A 198 -13.07 17.19 -2.86
CA ASP A 198 -13.30 16.68 -4.22
C ASP A 198 -12.50 15.42 -4.59
N GLN A 199 -11.47 15.10 -3.81
CA GLN A 199 -10.55 14.00 -4.09
C GLN A 199 -10.80 12.77 -3.21
N ARG A 200 -11.87 12.76 -2.40
CA ARG A 200 -12.30 11.60 -1.61
C ARG A 200 -12.89 10.52 -2.52
N ALA A 201 -12.57 9.25 -2.24
CA ALA A 201 -13.10 8.14 -3.01
C ALA A 201 -14.59 7.90 -2.71
N VAL A 202 -15.03 8.27 -1.50
CA VAL A 202 -16.43 8.35 -1.09
C VAL A 202 -16.90 9.80 -1.15
N ARG A 203 -17.98 10.06 -1.90
CA ARG A 203 -18.68 11.34 -1.91
C ARG A 203 -19.76 11.38 -0.84
#